data_AF-A0ABD3F0Q8-F1
#
_entry.id   AF-A0ABD3F0Q8-F1
#
_cell.length_a   1.000
_cell.length_b   1.000
_cell.length_c   1.000
_cell.angle_alpha   90.00
_cell.angle_beta   90.00
_cell.angle_gamma   90.00
#
_symmetry.space_group_name_H-M   'P 1'
#
loop_
_entity.id
_entity.type
_entity.pdbx_description
1 polymer ?
#
loop_
_entity_poly.entity_id
_entity_poly.type
_entity_poly.pdbx_seq_one_letter_code
_entity_poly.pdbx_strand_id
1 'polypeptide(L)'
;MGVVVGKAEKHTPTCLSKLENDQTLTATSLALFKDRVQLVATDRQSDFDRALATVHHVLVQTSVWWFNQTKNIVANHLLGLTLSCYKSPLFLAEFTVPVYITGPTITSMFINNKNGSRDFFGHKLEDGYIQHQKLPRYLVGQGDEHDECILGVEVRSECMPQEQWDYFEKKAPALFTFGQGQAKRH
;
A
#
# COMPACT_ATOMS: atom_id res chain seq x y z
N MET A 1 -12.17 0.58 32.18
CA MET A 1 -10.79 0.23 31.77
C MET A 1 -10.36 1.25 30.73
N GLY A 2 -9.50 2.20 31.12
CA GLY A 2 -9.09 3.29 30.25
C GLY A 2 -8.15 2.81 29.14
N VAL A 3 -8.44 3.19 27.90
CA VAL A 3 -7.57 3.00 26.74
C VAL A 3 -6.41 3.97 26.87
N VAL A 4 -5.18 3.45 26.95
CA VAL A 4 -3.97 4.25 26.95
C VAL A 4 -3.51 4.38 25.50
N VAL A 5 -3.64 5.60 24.95
CA VAL A 5 -3.07 5.97 23.65
C VAL A 5 -1.56 6.02 23.81
N GLY A 6 -0.88 5.03 23.24
CA GLY A 6 0.59 4.99 23.21
C GLY A 6 1.10 5.89 22.10
N LYS A 7 1.93 6.88 22.44
CA LYS A 7 2.65 7.75 21.50
C LYS A 7 3.47 6.90 20.53
N ALA A 8 3.17 7.00 19.24
CA ALA A 8 4.05 6.55 18.18
C ALA A 8 4.76 7.79 17.58
N GLU A 9 6.08 7.69 17.40
CA GLU A 9 6.92 8.83 17.06
C GLU A 9 6.64 9.39 15.66
N LYS A 10 6.73 10.73 15.59
CA LYS A 10 6.18 11.61 14.57
C LYS A 10 7.02 11.62 13.29
N HIS A 11 6.68 10.81 12.29
CA HIS A 11 7.24 11.02 10.95
C HIS A 11 6.24 11.00 9.77
N THR A 12 4.93 10.86 10.02
CA THR A 12 3.88 11.36 9.10
C THR A 12 2.66 11.81 9.91
N PRO A 13 2.27 13.10 9.87
CA PRO A 13 1.24 13.65 10.76
C PRO A 13 -0.18 13.10 10.51
N THR A 14 -0.43 12.57 9.31
CA THR A 14 -1.78 12.33 8.77
C THR A 14 -2.47 11.07 9.31
N CYS A 15 -1.73 10.00 9.58
CA CYS A 15 -2.32 8.75 10.09
C CYS A 15 -2.24 8.63 11.62
N LEU A 16 -1.16 9.14 12.23
CA LEU A 16 -0.95 9.12 13.68
C LEU A 16 -1.96 9.99 14.43
N SER A 17 -2.24 11.20 13.93
CA SER A 17 -3.25 12.08 14.54
C SER A 17 -4.67 11.51 14.49
N LYS A 18 -5.00 10.73 13.45
CA LYS A 18 -6.30 10.03 13.33
C LYS A 18 -6.38 8.83 14.29
N LEU A 19 -5.26 8.09 14.40
CA LEU A 19 -5.07 6.98 15.33
C LEU A 19 -5.15 7.39 16.81
N GLU A 20 -4.55 8.53 17.17
CA GLU A 20 -4.52 9.06 18.53
C GLU A 20 -5.87 9.65 18.98
N ASN A 21 -6.78 9.95 18.03
CA ASN A 21 -8.08 10.58 18.28
C ASN A 21 -9.28 9.65 18.00
N ASP A 22 -9.11 8.32 17.94
CA ASP A 22 -10.18 7.36 17.64
C ASP A 22 -10.95 7.66 16.32
N GLN A 23 -10.31 8.34 15.35
CA GLN A 23 -10.95 8.64 14.06
C GLN A 23 -10.87 7.44 13.11
N THR A 24 -12.01 7.11 12.50
CA THR A 24 -12.14 6.14 11.41
C THR A 24 -11.25 6.53 10.22
N LEU A 25 -10.29 5.67 9.85
CA LEU A 25 -9.64 5.75 8.54
C LEU A 25 -10.68 5.39 7.47
N THR A 26 -10.42 5.75 6.21
CA THR A 26 -11.44 5.82 5.15
C THR A 26 -12.43 4.65 5.12
N ALA A 27 -11.95 3.41 5.30
CA ALA A 27 -12.79 2.22 5.48
C ALA A 27 -12.41 1.34 6.70
N THR A 28 -11.55 1.80 7.63
CA THR A 28 -11.03 0.96 8.73
C THR A 28 -10.92 1.75 10.03
N SER A 29 -11.42 1.17 11.12
CA SER A 29 -11.20 1.65 12.49
C SER A 29 -10.12 0.81 13.19
N LEU A 30 -9.43 1.43 14.14
CA LEU A 30 -8.28 0.85 14.83
C LEU A 30 -8.52 0.82 16.33
N ALA A 31 -8.31 -0.33 16.97
CA ALA A 31 -8.26 -0.43 18.42
C ALA A 31 -6.89 -0.91 18.89
N LEU A 32 -6.28 -0.15 19.80
CA LEU A 32 -4.91 -0.38 20.27
C LEU A 32 -4.91 -1.15 21.60
N PHE A 33 -4.12 -2.22 21.67
CA PHE A 33 -3.83 -2.99 22.88
C PHE A 33 -2.34 -2.88 23.24
N LYS A 34 -1.86 -3.53 24.31
CA LYS A 34 -0.46 -3.41 24.73
C LYS A 34 0.52 -3.77 23.61
N ASP A 35 0.39 -4.98 23.08
CA ASP A 35 1.26 -5.61 22.07
C ASP A 35 0.55 -5.84 20.72
N ARG A 36 -0.72 -5.41 20.60
CA ARG A 36 -1.58 -5.74 19.46
C ARG A 36 -2.36 -4.54 18.94
N VAL A 37 -2.81 -4.65 17.71
CA VAL A 37 -3.75 -3.76 17.05
C VAL A 37 -4.89 -4.59 16.49
N GLN A 38 -6.12 -4.17 16.72
CA GLN A 38 -7.28 -4.72 16.04
C GLN A 38 -7.69 -3.78 14.91
N LEU A 39 -7.67 -4.29 13.68
CA LEU A 39 -8.23 -3.61 12.52
C LEU A 39 -9.69 -4.03 12.39
N VAL A 40 -10.57 -3.06 12.28
CA VAL A 40 -12.01 -3.25 12.07
C VAL A 40 -12.35 -2.61 10.74
N ALA A 41 -12.51 -3.43 9.69
CA ALA A 41 -13.02 -2.92 8.43
C ALA A 41 -14.47 -2.49 8.64
N THR A 42 -14.74 -1.22 8.37
CA THR A 42 -16.10 -0.69 8.30
C THR A 42 -16.72 -1.07 6.97
N ASP A 43 -18.04 -1.04 6.89
CA ASP A 43 -18.72 -1.26 5.62
C ASP A 43 -18.66 -0.02 4.69
N ARG A 44 -18.01 1.07 5.10
CA ARG A 44 -17.89 2.29 4.29
C ARG A 44 -17.09 2.02 3.02
N GLN A 45 -17.67 2.36 1.87
CA GLN A 45 -16.99 2.47 0.59
C GLN A 45 -16.86 3.95 0.20
N SER A 46 -15.69 4.31 -0.33
CA SER A 46 -15.37 5.67 -0.78
C SER A 46 -14.81 5.71 -2.19
N ASP A 47 -15.10 6.80 -2.89
CA ASP A 47 -14.50 7.17 -4.17
C ASP A 47 -14.41 8.69 -4.26
N PHE A 48 -13.44 9.22 -5.02
CA PHE A 48 -13.14 10.66 -5.10
C PHE A 48 -13.09 11.36 -3.73
N ASP A 49 -12.42 10.73 -2.75
CA ASP A 49 -12.30 11.18 -1.35
C ASP A 49 -13.63 11.38 -0.59
N ARG A 50 -14.72 10.78 -1.07
CA ARG A 50 -16.06 10.89 -0.46
C ARG A 50 -16.62 9.53 -0.10
N ALA A 51 -17.37 9.46 1.00
CA ALA A 51 -18.15 8.28 1.33
C ALA A 51 -19.33 8.16 0.35
N LEU A 52 -19.47 7.04 -0.35
CA LEU A 52 -20.51 6.86 -1.36
C LEU A 52 -21.49 5.73 -1.04
N ALA A 53 -21.02 4.64 -0.44
CA ALA A 53 -21.85 3.46 -0.22
C ALA A 53 -21.44 2.66 1.03
N THR A 54 -22.25 1.64 1.32
CA THR A 54 -22.01 0.64 2.36
C THR A 54 -21.92 -0.75 1.73
N VAL A 55 -20.80 -1.45 1.90
CA VAL A 55 -20.53 -2.79 1.36
C VAL A 55 -20.13 -3.72 2.50
N HIS A 56 -20.94 -4.74 2.74
CA HIS A 56 -20.80 -5.58 3.92
C HIS A 56 -19.68 -6.64 3.80
N HIS A 57 -18.80 -6.68 4.80
CA HIS A 57 -18.04 -7.86 5.26
C HIS A 57 -17.09 -8.62 4.31
N VAL A 58 -16.76 -8.12 3.12
CA VAL A 58 -15.83 -8.82 2.20
C VAL A 58 -14.34 -8.60 2.50
N LEU A 59 -13.98 -7.42 3.02
CA LEU A 59 -12.57 -7.00 3.12
C LEU A 59 -11.78 -7.78 4.17
N VAL A 60 -12.37 -8.06 5.34
CA VAL A 60 -11.69 -8.80 6.42
C VAL A 60 -11.31 -10.21 5.96
N GLN A 61 -12.27 -10.94 5.38
CA GLN A 61 -12.05 -12.32 4.94
C GLN A 61 -11.04 -12.38 3.79
N THR A 62 -11.15 -11.45 2.85
CA THR A 62 -10.21 -11.32 1.73
C THR A 62 -8.79 -11.07 2.24
N SER A 63 -8.60 -10.13 3.17
CA SER A 63 -7.28 -9.84 3.77
C SER A 63 -6.72 -11.04 4.55
N VAL A 64 -7.53 -11.69 5.39
CA VAL A 64 -7.11 -12.89 6.15
C VAL A 64 -6.71 -14.02 5.19
N TRP A 65 -7.45 -14.21 4.09
CA TRP A 65 -7.09 -15.19 3.08
C TRP A 65 -5.74 -14.86 2.44
N TRP A 66 -5.54 -13.61 1.96
CA TRP A 66 -4.28 -13.20 1.35
C TRP A 66 -3.07 -13.33 2.29
N PHE A 67 -3.19 -12.92 3.55
CA PHE A 67 -2.12 -13.10 4.54
C PHE A 67 -1.74 -14.57 4.74
N ASN A 68 -2.72 -15.48 4.75
CA ASN A 68 -2.45 -16.91 4.83
C ASN A 68 -1.80 -17.48 3.56
N GLN A 69 -2.22 -17.01 2.38
CA GLN A 69 -1.67 -17.47 1.10
C GLN A 69 -0.24 -16.98 0.83
N THR A 70 0.17 -15.87 1.46
CA THR A 70 1.43 -15.18 1.17
C THR A 70 2.48 -15.28 2.27
N LYS A 71 2.18 -15.98 3.38
CA LYS A 71 3.08 -16.13 4.54
C LYS A 71 4.45 -16.76 4.21
N ASN A 72 4.53 -17.54 3.14
CA ASN A 72 5.78 -18.13 2.64
C ASN A 72 6.61 -17.14 1.80
N ILE A 73 6.02 -16.03 1.38
CA ILE A 73 6.68 -14.97 0.59
C ILE A 73 7.19 -13.89 1.55
N VAL A 74 6.31 -13.36 2.40
CA VAL A 74 6.63 -12.31 3.37
C VAL A 74 6.00 -12.63 4.73
N ALA A 75 6.73 -12.37 5.81
CA ALA A 75 6.13 -12.38 7.15
C ALA A 75 5.05 -11.29 7.23
N ASN A 76 3.96 -11.59 7.93
CA ASN A 76 2.88 -10.64 8.14
C ASN A 76 2.45 -10.62 9.62
N HIS A 77 1.70 -9.58 9.99
CA HIS A 77 1.36 -9.30 11.38
C HIS A 77 0.13 -10.06 11.91
N LEU A 78 -0.52 -10.93 11.11
CA LEU A 78 -1.82 -11.53 11.44
C LEU A 78 -1.72 -12.55 12.59
N LEU A 79 -2.66 -12.49 13.54
CA LEU A 79 -2.71 -13.35 14.74
C LEU A 79 -3.82 -14.41 14.72
N GLY A 80 -4.71 -14.39 13.74
CA GLY A 80 -5.85 -15.32 13.73
C GLY A 80 -6.77 -15.17 12.51
N LEU A 81 -8.05 -15.47 12.72
CA LEU A 81 -9.10 -15.44 11.69
C LEU A 81 -9.75 -14.06 11.52
N THR A 82 -9.42 -13.11 12.40
CA THR A 82 -9.77 -11.70 12.30
C THR A 82 -8.51 -10.90 12.08
N LEU A 83 -8.63 -9.62 11.69
CA LEU A 83 -7.49 -8.71 11.57
C LEU A 83 -7.00 -8.22 12.95
N SER A 84 -6.74 -9.16 13.86
CA SER A 84 -5.94 -8.93 15.06
C SER A 84 -4.48 -9.09 14.66
N CYS A 85 -3.67 -8.07 14.92
CA CYS A 85 -2.31 -7.97 14.42
C CYS A 85 -1.31 -7.66 15.53
N TYR A 86 -0.08 -8.16 15.41
CA TYR A 86 1.03 -7.66 16.24
C TYR A 86 1.25 -6.17 15.96
N LYS A 87 1.59 -5.40 17.01
CA LYS A 87 2.17 -4.08 16.81
C LYS A 87 3.52 -4.24 16.13
N SER A 88 3.68 -3.59 14.98
CA SER A 88 4.93 -3.58 14.23
C SER A 88 5.32 -2.13 13.92
N PRO A 89 6.63 -1.81 13.89
CA PRO A 89 7.09 -0.55 13.34
C PRO A 89 6.55 -0.40 11.91
N LEU A 90 5.99 0.77 11.61
CA LEU A 90 5.50 1.09 10.27
C LEU A 90 6.62 1.70 9.45
N PHE A 91 6.77 1.23 8.23
CA PHE A 91 7.52 1.96 7.21
C PHE A 91 6.57 2.98 6.58
N LEU A 92 6.99 4.24 6.58
CA LEU A 92 6.21 5.35 6.04
C LEU A 92 6.45 5.46 4.52
N ALA A 93 6.25 4.33 3.84
CA ALA A 93 6.46 4.18 2.42
C ALA A 93 5.34 3.30 1.85
N GLU A 94 4.68 3.77 0.81
CA GLU A 94 3.73 2.97 0.04
C GLU A 94 4.44 2.32 -1.14
N PHE A 95 4.46 0.98 -1.20
CA PHE A 95 5.06 0.24 -2.30
C PHE A 95 4.03 -0.07 -3.38
N THR A 96 4.23 0.48 -4.57
CA THR A 96 3.42 0.17 -5.75
C THR A 96 4.21 -0.69 -6.73
N VAL A 97 3.50 -1.63 -7.39
CA VAL A 97 4.07 -2.51 -8.42
C VAL A 97 3.26 -2.39 -9.72
N PRO A 98 3.37 -1.28 -10.46
CA PRO A 98 2.65 -1.12 -11.70
C PRO A 98 3.10 -2.15 -12.73
N VAL A 99 2.12 -2.74 -13.40
CA VAL A 99 2.30 -3.67 -14.53
C VAL A 99 1.67 -3.21 -15.82
N TYR A 100 0.80 -2.21 -15.74
CA TYR A 100 0.17 -1.58 -16.90
C TYR A 100 0.33 -0.09 -16.78
N ILE A 101 0.62 0.57 -17.91
CA ILE A 101 0.59 2.02 -17.98
C ILE A 101 -0.86 2.49 -18.06
N THR A 102 -1.37 3.06 -16.98
CA THR A 102 -2.80 3.38 -16.84
C THR A 102 -3.02 4.59 -15.96
N GLY A 103 -4.29 5.00 -15.87
CA GLY A 103 -4.77 6.07 -15.00
C GLY A 103 -5.26 7.28 -15.80
N PRO A 104 -6.34 7.95 -15.35
CA PRO A 104 -6.89 9.13 -16.01
C PRO A 104 -6.40 10.46 -15.41
N THR A 105 -5.70 10.42 -14.27
CA THR A 105 -5.30 11.62 -13.52
C THR A 105 -3.97 12.18 -14.02
N ILE A 106 -3.71 13.46 -13.75
CA ILE A 106 -2.44 14.11 -14.09
C ILE A 106 -1.22 13.48 -13.41
N THR A 107 -1.44 12.82 -12.27
CA THR A 107 -0.41 12.08 -11.52
C THR A 107 -0.20 10.66 -12.06
N SER A 108 -1.06 10.18 -12.95
CA SER A 108 -0.96 8.82 -13.48
C SER A 108 0.22 8.62 -14.42
N MET A 109 0.70 7.38 -14.47
CA MET A 109 1.81 6.97 -15.34
C MET A 109 1.49 7.20 -16.82
N PHE A 110 0.25 6.97 -17.24
CA PHE A 110 -0.16 7.18 -18.65
C PHE A 110 -0.16 8.65 -19.05
N ILE A 111 -0.75 9.54 -18.25
CA ILE A 111 -0.79 10.97 -18.56
C ILE A 111 0.61 11.58 -18.53
N ASN A 112 1.43 11.22 -17.54
CA ASN A 112 2.84 11.67 -17.47
C ASN A 112 3.64 11.22 -18.70
N ASN A 113 3.54 9.94 -19.09
CA ASN A 113 4.23 9.42 -20.28
C ASN A 113 3.78 10.13 -21.57
N LYS A 114 2.46 10.33 -21.72
CA LYS A 114 1.88 11.06 -22.86
C LYS A 114 2.38 12.52 -22.93
N ASN A 115 2.64 13.14 -21.78
CA ASN A 115 3.18 14.49 -21.68
C ASN A 115 4.73 14.53 -21.76
N GLY A 116 5.38 13.41 -22.05
CA GLY A 116 6.83 13.30 -22.24
C GLY A 116 7.63 13.00 -20.97
N SER A 117 6.98 12.92 -19.80
CA SER A 117 7.61 12.50 -18.55
C SER A 117 7.71 10.97 -18.52
N ARG A 118 8.94 10.46 -18.60
CA ARG A 118 9.22 9.03 -18.76
C ARG A 118 10.05 8.43 -17.64
N ASP A 119 10.46 9.23 -16.67
CA ASP A 119 11.18 8.75 -15.51
C ASP A 119 10.18 8.35 -14.44
N PHE A 120 10.07 7.05 -14.20
CA PHE A 120 9.19 6.49 -13.18
C PHE A 120 10.02 5.60 -12.27
N PHE A 121 10.08 5.93 -10.98
CA PHE A 121 10.77 5.12 -9.97
C PHE A 121 12.26 4.87 -10.28
N GLY A 122 12.92 5.85 -10.92
CA GLY A 122 14.34 5.73 -11.34
C GLY A 122 14.52 4.86 -12.57
N HIS A 123 13.45 4.64 -13.32
CA HIS A 123 13.43 3.90 -14.56
C HIS A 123 12.85 4.75 -15.68
N LYS A 124 13.68 4.98 -16.69
CA LYS A 124 13.24 5.62 -17.92
C LYS A 124 12.47 4.62 -18.78
N LEU A 125 11.21 4.92 -19.09
CA LEU A 125 10.42 4.16 -20.04
C LEU A 125 10.82 4.47 -21.49
N GLU A 126 10.59 3.49 -22.35
CA GLU A 126 10.62 3.65 -23.81
C GLU A 126 9.47 4.54 -24.30
N ASP A 127 9.59 5.03 -25.53
CA ASP A 127 8.51 5.79 -26.17
C ASP A 127 7.42 4.87 -26.74
N GLY A 128 6.25 5.44 -27.06
CA GLY A 128 5.21 4.74 -27.81
C GLY A 128 4.26 3.87 -26.97
N TYR A 129 4.34 3.93 -25.65
CA TYR A 129 3.37 3.26 -24.79
C TYR A 129 1.95 3.80 -25.01
N ILE A 130 0.99 2.88 -25.19
CA ILE A 130 -0.45 3.20 -25.24
C ILE A 130 -1.14 2.88 -23.91
N GLN A 131 -2.32 3.46 -23.68
CA GLN A 131 -3.08 3.23 -22.46
C GLN A 131 -3.39 1.74 -22.26
N HIS A 132 -3.21 1.24 -21.04
CA HIS A 132 -3.38 -0.16 -20.64
C HIS A 132 -2.36 -1.14 -21.25
N GLN A 133 -1.27 -0.64 -21.83
CA GLN A 133 -0.18 -1.50 -22.28
C GLN A 133 0.59 -2.09 -21.09
N LYS A 134 0.93 -3.37 -21.19
CA LYS A 134 1.73 -4.07 -20.18
C LYS A 134 3.18 -3.59 -20.20
N LEU A 135 3.74 -3.36 -19.02
CA LEU A 135 5.15 -3.03 -18.84
C LEU A 135 6.02 -4.30 -18.98
N PRO A 136 7.24 -4.18 -19.54
CA PRO A 136 8.14 -5.32 -19.74
C PRO A 136 8.73 -5.85 -18.43
N ARG A 137 8.74 -5.03 -17.37
CA ARG A 137 9.18 -5.39 -16.03
C ARG A 137 8.31 -4.73 -14.96
N TYR A 138 8.31 -5.32 -13.78
CA TYR A 138 7.78 -4.67 -12.58
C TYR A 138 8.63 -3.44 -12.26
N LEU A 139 7.98 -2.32 -12.01
CA LEU A 139 8.61 -1.18 -11.34
C LEU A 139 8.24 -1.27 -9.87
N VAL A 140 9.14 -0.92 -8.97
CA VAL A 140 8.84 -0.82 -7.54
C VAL A 140 9.04 0.65 -7.17
N GLY A 141 7.95 1.27 -6.74
CA GLY A 141 7.89 2.69 -6.49
C GLY A 141 7.41 3.03 -5.10
N GLN A 142 7.88 4.16 -4.57
CA GLN A 142 7.33 4.79 -3.38
C GLN A 142 6.39 5.94 -3.78
N GLY A 143 5.18 5.98 -3.24
CA GLY A 143 4.29 7.15 -3.35
C GLY A 143 4.46 8.10 -2.15
N ASP A 144 4.07 9.37 -2.31
CA ASP A 144 3.98 10.35 -1.23
C ASP A 144 2.53 10.52 -0.72
N GLU A 145 2.29 11.50 0.16
CA GLU A 145 0.94 11.77 0.72
C GLU A 145 -0.11 12.19 -0.33
N HIS A 146 0.29 12.46 -1.57
CA HIS A 146 -0.58 12.88 -2.68
C HIS A 146 -0.59 11.88 -3.84
N ASP A 147 -0.09 10.66 -3.65
CA ASP A 147 0.10 9.66 -4.71
C ASP A 147 0.90 10.22 -5.90
N GLU A 148 1.72 11.25 -5.69
CA GLU A 148 2.62 11.73 -6.71
C GLU A 148 3.69 10.66 -6.94
N CYS A 149 4.02 10.41 -8.21
CA CYS A 149 5.07 9.47 -8.60
C CYS A 149 6.44 10.04 -8.23
N ILE A 150 6.71 10.21 -6.94
CA ILE A 150 7.98 10.71 -6.48
C ILE A 150 8.87 9.47 -6.29
N LEU A 151 9.78 9.24 -7.25
CA LEU A 151 11.23 9.40 -7.05
C LEU A 151 12.09 8.44 -7.85
N GLY A 152 13.08 9.05 -8.50
CA GLY A 152 14.28 8.39 -8.99
C GLY A 152 15.14 7.81 -7.87
N VAL A 153 16.36 7.40 -8.25
CA VAL A 153 17.35 6.74 -7.38
C VAL A 153 17.59 7.47 -6.04
N GLU A 154 17.37 8.77 -6.00
CA GLU A 154 17.86 9.70 -4.97
C GLU A 154 17.16 9.61 -3.61
N VAL A 155 15.88 9.21 -3.53
CA VAL A 155 15.17 9.12 -2.23
C VAL A 155 15.21 7.72 -1.60
N ARG A 156 15.78 6.73 -2.32
CA ARG A 156 16.00 5.39 -1.77
C ARG A 156 16.80 5.40 -0.47
N SER A 157 17.78 6.30 -0.34
CA SER A 157 18.65 6.40 0.83
C SER A 157 18.08 7.23 1.99
N GLU A 158 17.12 8.11 1.72
CA GLU A 158 16.57 9.00 2.76
C GLU A 158 15.39 8.37 3.50
N CYS A 159 14.65 7.46 2.86
CA CYS A 159 13.46 6.83 3.45
C CYS A 159 13.75 5.53 4.21
N MET A 160 14.77 4.76 3.80
CA MET A 160 15.14 3.52 4.47
C MET A 160 16.57 3.07 4.17
N PRO A 161 17.19 2.24 5.03
CA PRO A 161 18.44 1.56 4.71
C PRO A 161 18.34 0.72 3.43
N GLN A 162 19.42 0.69 2.65
CA GLN A 162 19.50 -0.05 1.38
C GLN A 162 19.12 -1.53 1.53
N GLU A 163 19.50 -2.19 2.62
CA GLU A 163 19.14 -3.59 2.87
C GLU A 163 17.62 -3.80 2.95
N GLN A 164 16.89 -2.84 3.53
CA GLN A 164 15.43 -2.89 3.58
C GLN A 164 14.83 -2.63 2.20
N TRP A 165 15.39 -1.68 1.45
CA TRP A 165 14.98 -1.43 0.07
C TRP A 165 15.15 -2.70 -0.79
N ASP A 166 16.32 -3.34 -0.75
CA ASP A 166 16.62 -4.56 -1.49
C ASP A 166 15.65 -5.69 -1.11
N TYR A 167 15.28 -5.77 0.17
CA TYR A 167 14.26 -6.70 0.63
C TYR A 167 12.90 -6.41 -0.01
N PHE A 168 12.43 -5.16 -0.02
CA PHE A 168 11.14 -4.80 -0.62
C PHE A 168 11.13 -4.93 -2.15
N GLU A 169 12.19 -4.49 -2.82
CA GLU A 169 12.37 -4.61 -4.28
C GLU A 169 12.30 -6.08 -4.72
N LYS A 170 12.73 -7.01 -3.88
CA LYS A 170 12.57 -8.45 -4.12
C LYS A 170 11.19 -8.99 -3.75
N LYS A 171 10.63 -8.58 -2.61
CA LYS A 171 9.39 -9.17 -2.06
C LYS A 171 8.12 -8.65 -2.70
N ALA A 172 8.05 -7.36 -3.03
CA ALA A 172 6.85 -6.76 -3.63
C ALA A 172 6.52 -7.38 -5.00
N PRO A 173 7.46 -7.53 -5.96
CA PRO A 173 7.20 -8.24 -7.20
C PRO A 173 6.84 -9.71 -7.02
N ALA A 174 7.43 -10.39 -6.03
CA ALA A 174 7.11 -11.79 -5.72
C ALA A 174 5.67 -11.94 -5.22
N LEU A 175 5.23 -11.08 -4.30
CA LEU A 175 3.85 -11.02 -3.82
C LEU A 175 2.87 -10.72 -4.96
N PHE A 176 3.20 -9.72 -5.78
CA PHE A 176 2.35 -9.33 -6.91
C PHE A 176 2.24 -10.44 -7.95
N THR A 177 3.35 -11.10 -8.29
CA THR A 177 3.37 -12.25 -9.21
C THR A 177 2.50 -13.39 -8.69
N PHE A 178 2.60 -13.71 -7.40
CA PHE A 178 1.74 -14.71 -6.77
C PHE A 178 0.26 -14.31 -6.86
N GLY A 179 -0.06 -13.05 -6.56
CA GLY A 179 -1.41 -12.51 -6.63
C GLY A 179 -2.02 -12.63 -8.04
N GLN A 180 -1.27 -12.24 -9.08
CA GLN A 180 -1.68 -12.43 -10.47
C GLN A 180 -1.89 -13.90 -10.81
N GLY A 181 -1.03 -14.80 -10.31
CA GLY A 181 -1.18 -16.23 -10.49
C GLY A 181 -2.48 -16.77 -9.91
N GLN A 182 -2.84 -16.32 -8.69
CA GLN A 182 -4.10 -16.70 -8.05
C GLN A 182 -5.31 -16.10 -8.79
N ALA A 183 -5.25 -14.84 -9.19
CA ALA A 183 -6.35 -14.17 -9.90
C ALA A 183 -6.64 -14.78 -11.28
N LYS A 184 -5.66 -15.41 -11.94
CA LYS A 184 -5.86 -16.09 -13.24
C LYS A 184 -6.45 -17.50 -13.15
N ARG A 185 -6.51 -18.09 -11.96
CA ARG A 185 -7.00 -19.48 -11.76
C ARG A 185 -8.52 -19.57 -11.72
N HIS A 186 -9.21 -18.44 -11.59
CA HIS A 186 -10.65 -18.29 -11.49
C HIS A 186 -11.11 -17.27 -12.52
#